data_AF-B4HUS6-F1
#
_entry.id   AF-B4HUS6-F1
#
_cell.length_a   1.000
_cell.length_b   1.000
_cell.length_c   1.000
_cell.angle_alpha   90.00
_cell.angle_beta   90.00
_cell.angle_gamma   90.00
#
_symmetry.space_group_name_H-M   'P 1'
#
loop_
_entity.id
_entity.type
_entity.pdbx_description
1 polymer ?
#
loop_
_entity_poly.entity_id
_entity_poly.type
_entity_poly.pdbx_seq_one_letter_code
_entity_poly.pdbx_strand_id
1 'polypeptide(L)'
;MILRVLVASRDKATQLAVQTKLQQLNCLPDFNNYLVYVLTNLKMEDEATRSMSGLILKNNIRMYDIPLQPEHMEYIKHECLQAVGDSSPQIRATVGILITTIASNIGLHNWPQLLPSLCEMLDNQDYNMCEGAFSVVQKICEDSAKILDHRPLKTMITKFLEYFKHSSPVIRSHAIACVNQFIINRSQALMLNIDSLIENLLDVPSDDDPSVRMNVCHALVGLVRDRLDLMMPHMPQIIGLILLYSLDADENVALQACEFWLSLGKQRNCRNILSPILSHWSQFLFAEYTETDIVLRKGDVDEDDEEPDRQQDISPRFHMSLVHGISNELDEDPDEDWDLAWNLRKCSASALDIISNIFGEECLPFLLPILNETLFHQEWVIKESGVLALGAIAEGCMQGLIQHLPELIPYLISCLSDEKPLVRSITCWTLMRFPKWVLNQLHDQYLKSLIEELLKCILDSNKRVQEAACSAFATLEEEASTQLVPYLENMLKTFVLAVSKYQQRNRRTMYDVVGLLAESVGHHMNKPQYIDILMPPLMDKWNLVKDDDADLIYLLECLSRIATALQSSFLPYCDSVYRKGIFHY
;
A
#
# COMPACT_ATOMS: atom_id res chain seq x y z
N MET A 1 16.09 -30.70 25.59
CA MET A 1 15.54 -31.87 24.86
C MET A 1 14.23 -31.55 24.15
N ILE A 2 13.17 -31.11 24.86
CA ILE A 2 11.87 -30.76 24.23
C ILE A 2 12.02 -29.67 23.15
N LEU A 3 12.78 -28.61 23.45
CA LEU A 3 13.04 -27.52 22.50
C LEU A 3 13.80 -28.00 21.25
N ARG A 4 14.81 -28.87 21.41
CA ARG A 4 15.54 -29.48 20.29
C ARG A 4 14.62 -30.30 19.38
N VAL A 5 13.67 -31.04 19.96
CA VAL A 5 12.68 -31.81 19.19
C VAL A 5 11.71 -30.89 18.45
N LEU A 6 11.33 -29.75 19.04
CA LEU A 6 10.50 -28.74 18.38
C LEU A 6 11.19 -28.11 17.17
N VAL A 7 12.48 -27.81 17.30
CA VAL A 7 13.29 -27.19 16.22
C VAL A 7 13.64 -28.21 15.12
N ALA A 8 13.96 -29.46 15.49
CA ALA A 8 14.45 -30.47 14.54
C ALA A 8 13.35 -31.31 13.87
N SER A 9 12.16 -31.45 14.48
CA SER A 9 11.11 -32.34 13.95
C SER A 9 10.23 -31.66 12.91
N ARG A 10 10.09 -32.27 11.73
CA ARG A 10 9.17 -31.86 10.66
C ARG A 10 7.80 -32.56 10.72
N ASP A 11 7.60 -33.46 11.68
CA ASP A 11 6.37 -34.23 11.83
C ASP A 11 5.31 -33.46 12.64
N LYS A 12 4.13 -33.25 12.03
CA LYS A 12 3.01 -32.51 12.63
C LYS A 12 2.49 -33.15 13.91
N ALA A 13 2.47 -34.48 13.99
CA ALA A 13 1.99 -35.19 15.18
C ALA A 13 2.94 -34.98 16.38
N THR A 14 4.25 -35.05 16.12
CA THR A 14 5.28 -34.75 17.11
C THR A 14 5.24 -33.29 17.56
N GLN A 15 5.05 -32.33 16.65
CA GLN A 15 4.92 -30.91 16.99
C GLN A 15 3.70 -30.63 17.87
N LEU A 16 2.55 -31.22 17.55
CA LEU A 16 1.33 -31.09 18.35
C LEU A 16 1.51 -31.66 19.75
N ALA A 17 2.11 -32.85 19.88
CA ALA A 17 2.40 -33.47 21.18
C ALA A 17 3.36 -32.62 22.03
N VAL A 18 4.36 -32.00 21.40
CA VAL A 18 5.27 -31.05 22.08
C VAL A 18 4.53 -29.79 22.52
N GLN A 19 3.65 -29.25 21.69
CA GLN A 19 2.86 -28.05 22.01
C GLN A 19 1.93 -28.29 23.21
N THR A 20 1.23 -29.43 23.26
CA THR A 20 0.43 -29.83 24.43
C THR A 20 1.28 -29.96 25.69
N LYS A 21 2.50 -30.50 25.57
CA LYS A 21 3.41 -30.64 26.71
C LYS A 21 3.97 -29.29 27.18
N LEU A 22 4.22 -28.35 26.26
CA LEU A 22 4.60 -26.98 26.59
C LEU A 22 3.47 -26.23 27.31
N GLN A 23 2.22 -26.41 26.89
CA GLN A 23 1.06 -25.85 27.61
C GLN A 23 0.97 -26.37 29.05
N GLN A 24 1.25 -27.66 29.28
CA GLN A 24 1.31 -28.23 30.64
C GLN A 24 2.46 -27.63 31.47
N LEU A 25 3.61 -27.40 30.85
CA LEU A 25 4.79 -26.81 31.53
C LEU A 25 4.61 -25.32 31.80
N ASN A 26 3.83 -24.60 31.00
CA ASN A 26 3.49 -23.19 31.24
C ASN A 26 2.72 -22.96 32.54
N CYS A 27 2.08 -24.00 33.09
CA CYS A 27 1.44 -23.94 34.40
C CYS A 27 2.43 -23.92 35.56
N LEU A 28 3.72 -24.21 35.32
CA LEU A 28 4.76 -24.21 36.35
C LEU A 28 5.39 -22.81 36.49
N PRO A 29 5.41 -22.20 37.69
CA PRO A 29 5.91 -20.84 37.87
C PRO A 29 7.40 -20.67 37.56
N ASP A 30 8.20 -21.72 37.75
CA ASP A 30 9.66 -21.71 37.53
C ASP A 30 10.04 -21.94 36.07
N PHE A 31 9.11 -22.43 35.23
CA PHE A 31 9.40 -22.79 33.86
C PHE A 31 9.91 -21.59 33.05
N ASN A 32 9.37 -20.40 33.31
CA ASN A 32 9.81 -19.16 32.67
C ASN A 32 11.25 -18.78 33.03
N ASN A 33 11.71 -19.08 34.26
CA ASN A 33 13.11 -18.86 34.66
C ASN A 33 14.06 -19.80 33.89
N TYR A 34 13.65 -21.05 33.68
CA TYR A 34 14.42 -21.98 32.85
C TYR A 34 14.48 -21.54 31.38
N LEU A 35 13.39 -20.98 30.83
CA LEU A 35 13.37 -20.47 29.45
C LEU A 35 14.35 -19.31 29.25
N VAL A 36 14.44 -18.38 30.21
CA VAL A 36 15.44 -17.30 30.20
C VAL A 36 16.84 -17.86 30.35
N TYR A 37 17.06 -18.78 31.30
CA TYR A 37 18.37 -19.38 31.51
C TYR A 37 18.89 -20.10 30.25
N VAL A 38 18.01 -20.79 29.52
CA VAL A 38 18.34 -21.41 28.23
C VAL A 38 18.72 -20.36 27.19
N LEU A 39 18.05 -19.22 27.16
CA LEU A 39 18.35 -18.12 26.24
C LEU A 39 19.72 -17.48 26.54
N THR A 40 19.97 -17.13 27.81
CA THR A 40 21.10 -16.26 28.20
C THR A 40 22.37 -17.04 28.59
N ASN A 41 22.25 -18.13 29.34
CA ASN A 41 23.37 -18.77 30.02
C ASN A 41 23.85 -20.07 29.37
N LEU A 42 22.99 -20.78 28.63
CA LEU A 42 23.34 -22.05 27.96
C LEU A 42 24.03 -21.83 26.59
N LYS A 43 25.23 -21.27 26.60
CA LYS A 43 26.03 -20.99 25.38
C LYS A 43 26.48 -22.22 24.59
N MET A 44 26.35 -23.42 25.16
CA MET A 44 26.70 -24.69 24.52
C MET A 44 25.60 -25.23 23.59
N GLU A 45 24.37 -24.70 23.69
CA GLU A 45 23.23 -25.09 22.87
C GLU A 45 23.20 -24.29 21.56
N ASP A 46 22.51 -24.83 20.55
CA ASP A 46 22.35 -24.18 19.25
C ASP A 46 21.54 -22.87 19.35
N GLU A 47 21.89 -21.90 18.51
CA GLU A 47 21.27 -20.56 18.50
C GLU A 47 19.75 -20.62 18.25
N ALA A 48 19.31 -21.54 17.41
CA ALA A 48 17.89 -21.75 17.13
C ALA A 48 17.11 -22.23 18.35
N THR A 49 17.65 -23.21 19.11
CA THR A 49 17.04 -23.68 20.36
C THR A 49 17.02 -22.60 21.44
N ARG A 50 18.09 -21.81 21.57
CA ARG A 50 18.15 -20.66 22.50
C ARG A 50 17.14 -19.58 22.12
N SER A 51 17.06 -19.20 20.85
CA SER A 51 16.09 -18.21 20.35
C SER A 51 14.64 -18.69 20.53
N MET A 52 14.38 -19.98 20.27
CA MET A 52 13.06 -20.58 20.47
C MET A 52 12.60 -20.53 21.93
N SER A 53 13.50 -20.74 22.90
CA SER A 53 13.15 -20.60 24.33
C SER A 53 12.68 -19.19 24.66
N GLY A 54 13.36 -18.17 24.10
CA GLY A 54 12.96 -16.78 24.24
C GLY A 54 11.61 -16.45 23.58
N LEU A 55 11.31 -17.01 22.41
CA LEU A 55 10.02 -16.80 21.74
C LEU A 55 8.85 -17.46 22.48
N ILE A 56 9.05 -18.63 23.08
CA ILE A 56 8.04 -19.27 23.93
C ILE A 56 7.80 -18.42 25.17
N LEU A 57 8.86 -17.94 25.80
CA LEU A 57 8.74 -17.03 26.96
C LEU A 57 7.98 -15.76 26.59
N LYS A 58 8.24 -15.17 25.42
CA LYS A 58 7.50 -14.01 24.91
C LYS A 58 6.00 -14.27 24.85
N ASN A 59 5.61 -15.42 24.31
CA ASN A 59 4.20 -15.81 24.21
C ASN A 59 3.59 -15.98 25.60
N ASN A 60 4.32 -16.59 26.55
CA ASN A 60 3.86 -16.74 27.93
C ASN A 60 3.65 -15.39 28.62
N ILE A 61 4.54 -14.41 28.40
CA ILE A 61 4.42 -13.07 28.97
C ILE A 61 3.23 -12.30 28.38
N ARG A 62 2.92 -12.50 27.09
CA ARG A 62 1.79 -11.83 26.42
C ARG A 62 0.42 -12.40 26.83
N MET A 63 0.36 -13.66 27.23
CA MET A 63 -0.89 -14.29 27.67
C MET A 63 -1.24 -13.86 29.10
N TYR A 64 -2.23 -12.97 29.24
CA TYR A 64 -2.67 -12.37 30.52
C TYR A 64 -3.11 -13.37 31.61
N ASP A 65 -3.37 -14.63 31.27
CA ASP A 65 -3.90 -15.66 32.17
C ASP A 65 -2.84 -16.31 33.08
N ILE A 66 -1.53 -16.02 32.91
CA ILE A 66 -0.46 -16.57 33.75
C ILE A 66 0.13 -15.43 34.62
N PRO A 67 -0.31 -15.27 35.89
CA PRO A 67 0.28 -14.28 36.78
C PRO A 67 1.72 -14.68 37.13
N LEU A 68 2.69 -14.02 36.51
CA LEU A 68 4.09 -14.14 36.87
C LEU A 68 4.34 -13.52 38.24
N GLN A 69 4.98 -14.27 39.13
CA GLN A 69 5.41 -13.75 40.43
C GLN A 69 6.41 -12.60 40.24
N PRO A 70 6.37 -11.53 41.06
CA PRO A 70 7.26 -10.38 40.91
C PRO A 70 8.75 -10.74 40.91
N GLU A 71 9.15 -11.72 41.72
CA GLU A 71 10.55 -12.19 41.83
C GLU A 71 11.06 -12.81 40.53
N HIS A 72 10.22 -13.63 39.87
CA HIS A 72 10.55 -14.23 38.58
C HIS A 72 10.63 -13.17 37.49
N MET A 73 9.75 -12.17 37.54
CA MET A 73 9.79 -11.05 36.61
C MET A 73 11.08 -10.23 36.75
N GLU A 74 11.54 -9.98 37.98
CA GLU A 74 12.80 -9.27 38.22
C GLU A 74 14.02 -10.07 37.74
N TYR A 75 14.03 -11.38 37.96
CA TYR A 75 15.06 -12.27 37.41
C TYR A 75 15.11 -12.24 35.88
N ILE A 76 13.95 -12.36 35.22
CA ILE A 76 13.83 -12.29 33.76
C ILE A 76 14.35 -10.94 33.25
N LYS A 77 13.98 -9.82 33.89
CA LYS A 77 14.44 -8.47 33.53
C LYS A 77 15.97 -8.35 33.61
N HIS A 78 16.56 -8.83 34.70
CA HIS A 78 18.01 -8.76 34.93
C HIS A 78 18.81 -9.54 33.90
N GLU A 79 18.43 -10.80 33.66
CA GLU A 79 19.09 -11.67 32.69
C GLU A 79 18.96 -11.14 31.26
N CYS A 80 17.78 -10.63 30.89
CA CYS A 80 17.57 -10.02 29.58
C CYS A 80 18.49 -8.82 29.38
N LEU A 81 18.61 -7.91 30.36
CA LEU A 81 19.50 -6.74 30.24
C LEU A 81 20.99 -7.13 30.11
N GLN A 82 21.43 -8.21 30.77
CA GLN A 82 22.79 -8.71 30.63
C GLN A 82 23.06 -9.34 29.26
N ALA A 83 22.04 -9.93 28.63
CA ALA A 83 22.16 -10.64 27.36
C ALA A 83 21.97 -9.75 26.11
N VAL A 84 21.74 -8.44 26.28
CA VAL A 84 21.57 -7.48 25.17
C VAL A 84 22.81 -7.43 24.27
N GLY A 85 24.01 -7.63 24.82
CA GLY A 85 25.27 -7.65 24.08
C GLY A 85 25.77 -9.04 23.67
N ASP A 86 24.91 -10.05 23.53
CA ASP A 86 25.34 -11.39 23.10
C ASP A 86 26.02 -11.36 21.72
N SER A 87 27.00 -12.24 21.50
CA SER A 87 27.72 -12.36 20.24
C SER A 87 26.84 -12.74 19.05
N SER A 88 25.76 -13.51 19.26
CA SER A 88 24.85 -13.92 18.19
C SER A 88 23.77 -12.86 17.93
N PRO A 89 23.64 -12.35 16.69
CA PRO A 89 22.58 -11.41 16.31
C PRO A 89 21.17 -11.97 16.54
N GLN A 90 20.97 -13.27 16.34
CA GLN A 90 19.67 -13.93 16.55
C GLN A 90 19.25 -13.89 18.03
N ILE A 91 20.21 -14.07 18.94
CA ILE A 91 19.97 -13.99 20.38
C ILE A 91 19.72 -12.54 20.79
N ARG A 92 20.51 -11.58 20.32
CA ARG A 92 20.25 -10.15 20.57
C ARG A 92 18.86 -9.72 20.10
N ALA A 93 18.45 -10.14 18.90
CA ALA A 93 17.11 -9.86 18.39
C ALA A 93 16.00 -10.46 19.27
N THR A 94 16.18 -11.70 19.73
CA THR A 94 15.22 -12.39 20.60
C THR A 94 15.12 -11.74 21.98
N VAL A 95 16.26 -11.42 22.59
CA VAL A 95 16.35 -10.70 23.87
C VAL A 95 15.69 -9.33 23.73
N GLY A 96 15.94 -8.62 22.63
CA GLY A 96 15.32 -7.33 22.41
C GLY A 96 13.81 -7.39 22.27
N ILE A 97 13.27 -8.38 21.54
CA ILE A 97 11.83 -8.62 21.46
C ILE A 97 11.24 -8.90 22.85
N LEU A 98 11.92 -9.69 23.68
CA LEU A 98 11.48 -9.96 25.05
C LEU A 98 11.43 -8.70 25.91
N ILE A 99 12.48 -7.87 25.87
CA ILE A 99 12.52 -6.61 26.62
C ILE A 99 11.38 -5.69 26.18
N THR A 100 11.17 -5.51 24.88
CA THR A 100 10.08 -4.68 24.36
C THR A 100 8.71 -5.24 24.74
N THR A 101 8.52 -6.57 24.69
CA THR A 101 7.26 -7.22 25.09
C THR A 101 6.97 -7.05 26.58
N ILE A 102 8.00 -7.14 27.44
CA ILE A 102 7.87 -6.89 28.88
C ILE A 102 7.52 -5.42 29.12
N ALA A 103 8.19 -4.50 28.44
CA ALA A 103 7.94 -3.06 28.55
C ALA A 103 6.53 -2.67 28.10
N SER A 104 6.02 -3.25 27.01
CA SER A 104 4.68 -2.97 26.51
C SER A 104 3.57 -3.57 27.37
N ASN A 105 3.77 -4.77 27.94
CA ASN A 105 2.76 -5.41 28.78
C ASN A 105 2.67 -4.81 30.20
N ILE A 106 3.82 -4.53 30.83
CA ILE A 106 3.88 -4.02 32.22
C ILE A 106 3.75 -2.48 32.26
N GLY A 107 4.05 -1.81 31.15
CA GLY A 107 4.12 -0.36 31.03
C GLY A 107 5.46 0.20 31.52
N LEU A 108 5.97 1.23 30.82
CA LEU A 108 7.27 1.86 31.11
C LEU A 108 7.34 2.45 32.53
N HIS A 109 6.22 2.90 33.10
CA HIS A 109 6.17 3.43 34.48
C HIS A 109 6.54 2.39 35.55
N ASN A 110 6.23 1.11 35.29
CA ASN A 110 6.49 0.00 36.20
C ASN A 110 7.88 -0.64 35.98
N TRP A 111 8.69 -0.09 35.05
CA TRP A 111 10.09 -0.43 34.86
C TRP A 111 10.97 0.81 34.63
N PRO A 112 11.09 1.70 35.65
CA PRO A 112 11.75 2.99 35.51
C PRO A 112 13.26 2.90 35.23
N GLN A 113 13.90 1.78 35.59
CA GLN A 113 15.33 1.55 35.40
C GLN A 113 15.70 1.17 33.96
N LEU A 114 14.73 0.76 33.13
CA LEU A 114 14.99 0.25 31.78
C LEU A 114 15.68 1.29 30.88
N LEU A 115 15.07 2.47 30.72
CA LEU A 115 15.59 3.51 29.83
C LEU A 115 16.96 4.04 30.28
N PRO A 116 17.19 4.36 31.58
CA PRO A 116 18.52 4.75 32.05
C PRO A 116 19.58 3.67 31.80
N SER A 117 19.30 2.40 32.12
CA SER A 117 20.26 1.31 31.89
C SER A 117 20.57 1.13 30.42
N LEU A 118 19.57 1.15 29.53
CA LEU A 118 19.80 1.08 28.08
C LEU A 118 20.63 2.28 27.61
N CYS A 119 20.36 3.49 28.10
CA CYS A 119 21.15 4.66 27.76
C CYS A 119 22.62 4.51 28.21
N GLU A 120 22.90 4.03 29.42
CA GLU A 120 24.27 3.76 29.87
C GLU A 120 24.96 2.70 29.01
N MET A 121 24.22 1.68 28.56
CA MET A 121 24.74 0.63 27.67
C MET A 121 25.12 1.16 26.28
N LEU A 122 24.54 2.28 25.82
CA LEU A 122 24.94 2.94 24.58
C LEU A 122 26.35 3.53 24.67
N ASP A 123 26.79 3.98 25.86
CA ASP A 123 28.15 4.54 26.08
C ASP A 123 29.23 3.47 26.17
N ASN A 124 28.85 2.19 26.12
CA ASN A 124 29.78 1.10 26.28
C ASN A 124 30.69 0.95 25.04
N GLN A 125 31.94 0.53 25.27
CA GLN A 125 32.92 0.37 24.19
C GLN A 125 32.65 -0.88 23.34
N ASP A 126 31.85 -1.83 23.84
CA ASP A 126 31.48 -3.03 23.10
C ASP A 126 30.42 -2.72 22.05
N TYR A 127 30.77 -2.97 20.79
CA TYR A 127 29.89 -2.82 19.63
C TYR A 127 28.58 -3.61 19.77
N ASN A 128 28.64 -4.86 20.22
CA ASN A 128 27.45 -5.72 20.29
C ASN A 128 26.47 -5.23 21.37
N MET A 129 27.01 -4.70 22.46
CA MET A 129 26.22 -4.12 23.55
C MET A 129 25.54 -2.82 23.10
N CYS A 130 26.27 -1.97 22.38
CA CYS A 130 25.75 -0.71 21.84
C CYS A 130 24.66 -0.96 20.78
N GLU A 131 24.90 -1.85 19.82
CA GLU A 131 23.93 -2.20 18.77
C GLU A 131 22.67 -2.87 19.35
N GLY A 132 22.85 -3.85 20.26
CA GLY A 132 21.72 -4.50 20.92
C GLY A 132 20.88 -3.52 21.74
N ALA A 133 21.52 -2.60 22.47
CA ALA A 133 20.82 -1.57 23.23
C ALA A 133 20.06 -0.60 22.30
N PHE A 134 20.67 -0.17 21.19
CA PHE A 134 19.99 0.66 20.19
C PHE A 134 18.79 -0.04 19.55
N SER A 135 18.90 -1.32 19.21
CA SER A 135 17.81 -2.11 18.65
C SER A 135 16.61 -2.19 19.61
N VAL A 136 16.87 -2.33 20.91
CA VAL A 136 15.82 -2.32 21.95
C VAL A 136 15.20 -0.94 22.10
N VAL A 137 16.04 0.11 22.17
CA VAL A 137 15.57 1.49 22.29
C VAL A 137 14.72 1.87 21.10
N GLN A 138 15.11 1.51 19.87
CA GLN A 138 14.31 1.76 18.66
C GLN A 138 12.91 1.14 18.77
N LYS A 139 12.81 -0.14 19.13
CA LYS A 139 11.51 -0.82 19.27
C LYS A 139 10.65 -0.19 20.36
N ILE A 140 11.26 0.24 21.47
CA ILE A 140 10.53 0.96 22.53
C ILE A 140 10.03 2.32 21.99
N CYS A 141 10.82 3.03 21.19
CA CYS A 141 10.39 4.27 20.54
C CYS A 141 9.25 4.01 19.55
N GLU A 142 9.28 2.94 18.76
CA GLU A 142 8.19 2.56 17.84
C GLU A 142 6.88 2.25 18.58
N ASP A 143 6.94 1.40 19.61
CA ASP A 143 5.74 0.93 20.32
C ASP A 143 5.18 1.93 21.33
N SER A 144 6.04 2.76 21.94
CA SER A 144 5.70 3.56 23.13
C SER A 144 6.09 5.04 23.04
N ALA A 145 6.38 5.59 21.85
CA ALA A 145 6.77 7.00 21.73
C ALA A 145 5.75 8.00 22.29
N LYS A 146 4.45 7.67 22.30
CA LYS A 146 3.40 8.53 22.89
C LYS A 146 3.42 8.59 24.42
N ILE A 147 3.99 7.57 25.07
CA ILE A 147 3.99 7.39 26.53
C ILE A 147 5.28 7.94 27.17
N LEU A 148 6.31 8.23 26.38
CA LEU A 148 7.60 8.72 26.87
C LEU A 148 7.50 10.18 27.37
N ASP A 149 7.74 10.36 28.68
CA ASP A 149 7.75 11.67 29.34
C ASP A 149 8.82 12.64 28.79
N HIS A 150 8.55 13.95 28.85
CA HIS A 150 9.41 15.01 28.30
C HIS A 150 10.85 15.06 28.86
N ARG A 151 11.09 14.62 30.10
CA ARG A 151 12.41 14.71 30.76
C ARG A 151 13.43 13.65 30.28
N PRO A 152 13.15 12.33 30.35
CA PRO A 152 14.07 11.33 29.81
C PRO A 152 14.27 11.51 28.30
N LEU A 153 13.22 11.94 27.60
CA LEU A 153 13.24 12.13 26.16
C LEU A 153 14.24 13.20 25.70
N LYS A 154 14.40 14.30 26.45
CA LYS A 154 15.38 15.35 26.09
C LYS A 154 16.81 14.80 26.09
N THR A 155 17.19 14.07 27.14
CA THR A 155 18.53 13.47 27.25
C THR A 155 18.76 12.42 26.18
N MET A 156 17.75 11.58 25.90
CA MET A 156 17.81 10.56 24.86
C MET A 156 17.97 11.18 23.47
N ILE A 157 17.19 12.21 23.13
CA ILE A 157 17.27 12.86 21.81
C ILE A 157 18.65 13.49 21.60
N THR A 158 19.16 14.25 22.57
CA THR A 158 20.51 14.84 22.46
C THR A 158 21.56 13.76 22.23
N LYS A 159 21.45 12.64 22.94
CA LYS A 159 22.33 11.50 22.77
C LYS A 159 22.21 10.90 21.37
N PHE A 160 21.01 10.63 20.87
CA PHE A 160 20.83 10.07 19.53
C PHE A 160 21.47 10.94 18.44
N LEU A 161 21.36 12.27 18.54
CA LEU A 161 22.00 13.20 17.60
C LEU A 161 23.53 13.06 17.57
N GLU A 162 24.18 12.75 18.70
CA GLU A 162 25.63 12.51 18.74
C GLU A 162 26.03 11.24 17.96
N TYR A 163 25.17 10.21 17.97
CA TYR A 163 25.43 8.95 17.26
C TYR A 163 25.20 9.03 15.74
N PHE A 164 24.71 10.15 15.20
CA PHE A 164 24.61 10.34 13.74
C PHE A 164 25.99 10.34 13.07
N LYS A 165 27.05 10.67 13.83
CA LYS A 165 28.45 10.69 13.34
C LYS A 165 29.26 9.47 13.77
N HIS A 166 28.59 8.42 14.27
CA HIS A 166 29.25 7.20 14.74
C HIS A 166 29.94 6.46 13.59
N SER A 167 31.01 5.69 13.88
CA SER A 167 31.80 4.97 12.87
C SER A 167 31.01 3.87 12.13
N SER A 168 30.07 3.23 12.81
CA SER A 168 29.26 2.13 12.25
C SER A 168 27.95 2.61 11.61
N PRO A 169 27.63 2.22 10.36
CA PRO A 169 26.38 2.58 9.68
C PRO A 169 25.12 2.05 10.38
N VAL A 170 25.17 0.84 10.92
CA VAL A 170 24.03 0.22 11.63
C VAL A 170 23.58 1.07 12.83
N ILE A 171 24.53 1.62 13.60
CA ILE A 171 24.25 2.47 14.75
C ILE A 171 23.70 3.84 14.31
N ARG A 172 24.25 4.42 13.22
CA ARG A 172 23.70 5.65 12.63
C ARG A 172 22.25 5.45 12.19
N SER A 173 21.97 4.34 11.51
CA SER A 173 20.62 3.96 11.08
C SER A 173 19.64 3.85 12.27
N HIS A 174 20.02 3.13 13.33
CA HIS A 174 19.20 3.04 14.55
C HIS A 174 18.96 4.40 15.22
N ALA A 175 19.99 5.24 15.31
CA ALA A 175 19.86 6.56 15.90
C ALA A 175 18.87 7.45 15.13
N ILE A 176 18.95 7.47 13.80
CA ILE A 176 18.03 8.24 12.95
C ILE A 176 16.61 7.66 13.03
N ALA A 177 16.46 6.32 12.98
CA ALA A 177 15.17 5.65 13.11
C ALA A 177 14.47 5.98 14.44
N CYS A 178 15.21 6.04 15.55
CA CYS A 178 14.67 6.47 16.85
C CYS A 178 14.13 7.90 16.78
N VAL A 179 14.86 8.83 16.14
CA VAL A 179 14.44 10.23 16.02
C VAL A 179 13.20 10.37 15.13
N ASN A 180 13.10 9.58 14.05
CA ASN A 180 11.96 9.60 13.13
C ASN A 180 10.62 9.39 13.84
N GLN A 181 10.56 8.49 14.83
CA GLN A 181 9.34 8.25 15.62
C GLN A 181 8.89 9.49 16.41
N PHE A 182 9.83 10.34 16.84
CA PHE A 182 9.54 11.57 17.58
C PHE A 182 9.18 12.76 16.67
N ILE A 183 9.60 12.72 15.39
CA ILE A 183 9.15 13.67 14.36
C ILE A 183 7.65 13.47 14.13
N ILE A 184 7.23 12.22 13.88
CA ILE A 184 5.83 11.86 13.63
C ILE A 184 4.95 12.24 14.83
N ASN A 185 5.41 11.98 16.06
CA ASN A 185 4.66 12.28 17.28
C ASN A 185 4.77 13.74 17.76
N ARG A 186 5.42 14.63 17.01
CA ARG A 186 5.54 16.08 17.32
C ARG A 186 6.08 16.36 18.73
N SER A 187 7.10 15.63 19.15
CA SER A 187 7.66 15.79 20.49
C SER A 187 8.25 17.19 20.71
N GLN A 188 7.80 17.88 21.75
CA GLN A 188 8.34 19.19 22.15
C GLN A 188 9.85 19.15 22.46
N ALA A 189 10.36 18.02 22.95
CA ALA A 189 11.78 17.86 23.27
C ALA A 189 12.65 17.86 22.00
N LEU A 190 12.13 17.31 20.89
CA LEU A 190 12.79 17.35 19.59
C LEU A 190 12.75 18.75 18.99
N MET A 191 11.61 19.45 19.15
CA MET A 191 11.44 20.80 18.62
C MET A 191 12.47 21.81 19.14
N LEU A 192 13.02 21.59 20.34
CA LEU A 192 14.06 22.44 20.93
C LEU A 192 15.45 22.22 20.32
N ASN A 193 15.69 21.08 19.66
CA ASN A 193 16.98 20.69 19.07
C ASN A 193 16.90 20.52 17.55
N ILE A 194 15.91 21.14 16.91
CA ILE A 194 15.57 20.88 15.50
C ILE A 194 16.66 21.36 14.52
N ASP A 195 17.32 22.48 14.81
CA ASP A 195 18.40 23.01 13.96
C ASP A 195 19.58 22.04 13.92
N SER A 196 19.95 21.47 15.08
CA SER A 196 20.97 20.43 15.18
C SER A 196 20.56 19.14 14.47
N LEU A 197 19.27 18.79 14.47
CA LEU A 197 18.77 17.65 13.68
C LEU A 197 18.97 17.90 12.19
N ILE A 198 18.55 19.06 11.67
CA ILE A 198 18.64 19.38 10.24
C ILE A 198 20.12 19.42 9.81
N GLU A 199 21.00 20.05 10.57
CA GLU A 199 22.45 20.07 10.28
C GLU A 199 23.03 18.66 10.24
N ASN A 200 22.72 17.81 11.22
CA ASN A 200 23.21 16.43 11.24
C ASN A 200 22.62 15.58 10.10
N LEU A 201 21.37 15.79 9.68
CA LEU A 201 20.79 15.11 8.52
C LEU A 201 21.45 15.54 7.21
N LEU A 202 21.81 16.81 7.10
CA LEU A 202 22.50 17.38 5.93
C LEU A 202 23.99 17.05 5.86
N ASP A 203 24.60 16.63 6.96
CA ASP A 203 26.01 16.16 7.03
C ASP A 203 26.18 14.68 6.63
N VAL A 204 25.11 13.89 6.65
CA VAL A 204 25.07 12.45 6.31
C VAL A 204 24.97 12.09 4.79
N PRO A 205 24.95 13.00 3.78
CA PRO A 205 24.84 12.66 2.35
C PRO A 205 25.88 11.68 1.78
N SER A 206 27.05 11.59 2.41
CA SER A 206 28.18 10.79 1.92
C SER A 206 28.18 9.35 2.43
N ASP A 207 27.08 8.89 3.03
CA ASP A 207 27.00 7.54 3.59
C ASP A 207 26.71 6.49 2.52
N ASP A 208 27.61 5.52 2.38
CA ASP A 208 27.47 4.42 1.42
C ASP A 208 26.34 3.45 1.82
N ASP A 209 25.88 3.45 3.08
CA ASP A 209 24.86 2.50 3.55
C ASP A 209 23.42 2.92 3.17
N PRO A 210 22.67 2.09 2.41
CA PRO A 210 21.29 2.40 2.01
C PRO A 210 20.32 2.60 3.18
N SER A 211 20.50 1.87 4.28
CA SER A 211 19.58 1.95 5.43
C SER A 211 19.66 3.32 6.12
N VAL A 212 20.87 3.91 6.15
CA VAL A 212 21.08 5.26 6.66
C VAL A 212 20.39 6.27 5.74
N ARG A 213 20.63 6.20 4.42
CA ARG A 213 20.03 7.12 3.44
C ARG A 213 18.50 7.06 3.46
N MET A 214 17.93 5.85 3.53
CA MET A 214 16.49 5.63 3.65
C MET A 214 15.92 6.32 4.90
N ASN A 215 16.56 6.14 6.05
CA ASN A 215 16.12 6.76 7.31
C ASN A 215 16.26 8.29 7.29
N VAL A 216 17.27 8.84 6.60
CA VAL A 216 17.40 10.30 6.37
C VAL A 216 16.25 10.82 5.51
N CYS A 217 15.93 10.14 4.39
CA CYS A 217 14.76 10.48 3.57
C CYS A 217 13.49 10.50 4.42
N HIS A 218 13.21 9.42 5.16
CA HIS A 218 12.03 9.31 6.01
C HIS A 218 11.95 10.44 7.06
N ALA A 219 13.09 10.85 7.64
CA ALA A 219 13.17 12.01 8.53
C ALA A 219 12.70 13.29 7.83
N LEU A 220 13.23 13.55 6.63
CA LEU A 220 12.93 14.73 5.83
C LEU A 220 11.47 14.74 5.37
N VAL A 221 10.90 13.60 4.98
CA VAL A 221 9.47 13.46 4.67
C VAL A 221 8.60 13.86 5.86
N GLY A 222 8.91 13.34 7.04
CA GLY A 222 8.21 13.69 8.28
C GLY A 222 8.30 15.18 8.60
N LEU A 223 9.49 15.79 8.43
CA LEU A 223 9.70 17.21 8.67
C LEU A 223 8.94 18.11 7.68
N VAL A 224 8.90 17.76 6.39
CA VAL A 224 8.15 18.53 5.38
C VAL A 224 6.66 18.52 5.67
N ARG A 225 6.12 17.35 6.05
CA ARG A 225 4.69 17.19 6.33
C ARG A 225 4.25 18.06 7.51
N ASP A 226 5.02 18.07 8.58
CA ASP A 226 4.61 18.64 9.86
C ASP A 226 5.19 20.04 10.14
N ARG A 227 6.39 20.38 9.63
CA ARG A 227 7.16 21.58 10.00
C ARG A 227 7.97 22.19 8.84
N LEU A 228 7.32 22.43 7.69
CA LEU A 228 7.94 23.08 6.53
C LEU A 228 8.64 24.42 6.88
N ASP A 229 8.07 25.22 7.79
CA ASP A 229 8.59 26.54 8.18
C ASP A 229 10.07 26.52 8.61
N LEU A 230 10.49 25.45 9.29
CA LEU A 230 11.85 25.31 9.82
C LEU A 230 12.84 24.81 8.77
N MET A 231 12.35 24.14 7.72
CA MET A 231 13.18 23.63 6.64
C MET A 231 13.50 24.72 5.61
N MET A 232 12.68 25.76 5.51
CA MET A 232 12.81 26.86 4.52
C MET A 232 14.24 27.39 4.34
N PRO A 233 15.05 27.65 5.39
CA PRO A 233 16.41 28.16 5.23
C PRO A 233 17.36 27.19 4.50
N HIS A 234 17.12 25.89 4.65
CA HIS A 234 17.96 24.82 4.11
C HIS A 234 17.34 24.11 2.89
N MET A 235 16.16 24.54 2.43
CA MET A 235 15.43 23.88 1.34
C MET A 235 16.27 23.64 0.08
N PRO A 236 17.11 24.57 -0.41
CA PRO A 236 17.94 24.31 -1.60
C PRO A 236 18.91 23.13 -1.41
N GLN A 237 19.47 22.97 -0.21
CA GLN A 237 20.38 21.85 0.10
C GLN A 237 19.61 20.54 0.22
N ILE A 238 18.45 20.57 0.89
CA ILE A 238 17.57 19.41 1.05
C ILE A 238 17.07 18.91 -0.31
N ILE A 239 16.64 19.82 -1.17
CA ILE A 239 16.23 19.52 -2.54
C ILE A 239 17.36 18.86 -3.32
N GLY A 240 18.58 19.43 -3.27
CA GLY A 240 19.74 18.84 -3.95
C GLY A 240 20.04 17.42 -3.47
N LEU A 241 19.88 17.17 -2.17
CA LEU A 241 20.05 15.85 -1.56
C LEU A 241 18.95 14.87 -1.99
N ILE A 242 17.68 15.26 -1.90
CA ILE A 242 16.56 14.40 -2.28
C ILE A 242 16.61 14.08 -3.78
N LEU A 243 17.02 15.01 -4.63
CA LEU A 243 17.24 14.76 -6.06
C LEU A 243 18.33 13.71 -6.30
N LEU A 244 19.41 13.73 -5.51
CA LEU A 244 20.46 12.71 -5.60
C LEU A 244 19.92 11.33 -5.17
N TYR A 245 19.19 11.27 -4.06
CA TYR A 245 18.62 10.01 -3.54
C TYR A 245 17.45 9.47 -4.36
N SER A 246 16.78 10.33 -5.10
CA SER A 246 15.73 9.96 -6.05
C SER A 246 16.27 9.12 -7.21
N LEU A 247 17.58 9.19 -7.49
CA LEU A 247 18.29 8.43 -8.52
C LEU A 247 19.21 7.36 -7.92
N ASP A 248 19.00 6.99 -6.65
CA ASP A 248 19.78 5.96 -5.97
C ASP A 248 19.58 4.58 -6.61
N ALA A 249 20.59 3.72 -6.50
CA ALA A 249 20.51 2.35 -7.00
C ALA A 249 19.59 1.46 -6.13
N ASP A 250 19.39 1.82 -4.86
CA ASP A 250 18.45 1.13 -3.96
C ASP A 250 17.03 1.71 -4.11
N GLU A 251 16.10 0.88 -4.58
CA GLU A 251 14.70 1.25 -4.80
C GLU A 251 14.00 1.74 -3.54
N ASN A 252 14.36 1.25 -2.34
CA ASN A 252 13.73 1.69 -1.10
C ASN A 252 14.18 3.11 -0.73
N VAL A 253 15.44 3.46 -1.00
CA VAL A 253 15.95 4.83 -0.82
C VAL A 253 15.26 5.77 -1.81
N ALA A 254 15.19 5.37 -3.08
CA ALA A 254 14.51 6.15 -4.12
C ALA A 254 13.01 6.33 -3.83
N LEU A 255 12.33 5.30 -3.32
CA LEU A 255 10.93 5.37 -2.90
C LEU A 255 10.74 6.41 -1.79
N GLN A 256 11.54 6.33 -0.72
CA GLN A 256 11.46 7.29 0.38
C GLN A 256 11.82 8.72 -0.05
N ALA A 257 12.76 8.86 -1.00
CA ALA A 257 13.05 10.15 -1.62
C ALA A 257 11.86 10.66 -2.47
N CYS A 258 11.15 9.77 -3.17
CA CYS A 258 9.96 10.12 -3.94
C CYS A 258 8.78 10.56 -3.05
N GLU A 259 8.62 9.95 -1.88
CA GLU A 259 7.59 10.34 -0.90
C GLU A 259 7.76 11.77 -0.38
N PHE A 260 8.99 12.30 -0.40
CA PHE A 260 9.26 13.70 -0.08
C PHE A 260 8.52 14.63 -1.03
N TRP A 261 8.52 14.30 -2.32
CA TRP A 261 7.87 15.09 -3.36
C TRP A 261 6.35 15.07 -3.23
N LEU A 262 5.77 13.90 -2.95
CA LEU A 262 4.36 13.77 -2.61
C LEU A 262 3.98 14.62 -1.40
N SER A 263 4.78 14.55 -0.35
CA SER A 263 4.52 15.26 0.90
C SER A 263 4.68 16.78 0.73
N LEU A 264 5.65 17.20 -0.07
CA LEU A 264 5.89 18.61 -0.41
C LEU A 264 4.76 19.17 -1.29
N GLY A 265 4.29 18.41 -2.28
CA GLY A 265 3.20 18.83 -3.17
C GLY A 265 1.90 19.12 -2.43
N LYS A 266 1.62 18.41 -1.34
CA LYS A 266 0.44 18.63 -0.47
C LYS A 266 0.52 19.91 0.39
N GLN A 267 1.66 20.60 0.43
CA GLN A 267 1.86 21.82 1.22
C GLN A 267 1.41 23.08 0.50
N ARG A 268 0.94 24.10 1.25
CA ARG A 268 0.41 25.36 0.68
C ARG A 268 1.44 26.22 -0.08
N ASN A 269 2.71 26.16 0.31
CA ASN A 269 3.80 26.98 -0.27
C ASN A 269 4.65 26.21 -1.29
N CYS A 270 4.18 25.06 -1.79
CA CYS A 270 4.94 24.15 -2.63
C CYS A 270 5.42 24.78 -3.95
N ARG A 271 4.60 25.60 -4.62
CA ARG A 271 4.90 26.17 -5.94
C ARG A 271 6.20 26.98 -5.97
N ASN A 272 6.44 27.83 -4.96
CA ASN A 272 7.63 28.66 -4.90
C ASN A 272 8.91 27.85 -4.71
N ILE A 273 8.80 26.73 -3.98
CA ILE A 273 9.92 25.83 -3.67
C ILE A 273 10.22 24.93 -4.87
N LEU A 274 9.18 24.48 -5.57
CA LEU A 274 9.27 23.53 -6.68
C LEU A 274 9.65 24.18 -8.02
N SER A 275 9.32 25.47 -8.21
CA SER A 275 9.55 26.20 -9.48
C SER A 275 11.00 26.14 -10.01
N PRO A 276 12.05 26.33 -9.18
CA PRO A 276 13.44 26.27 -9.66
C PRO A 276 13.88 24.89 -10.14
N ILE A 277 13.18 23.85 -9.71
CA ILE A 277 13.58 22.46 -9.92
C ILE A 277 12.85 21.90 -11.14
N LEU A 278 11.74 22.52 -11.59
CA LEU A 278 10.82 22.01 -12.62
C LEU A 278 11.53 21.42 -13.85
N SER A 279 12.65 22.00 -14.28
CA SER A 279 13.47 21.52 -15.40
C SER A 279 14.22 20.20 -15.16
N HIS A 280 14.47 19.82 -13.91
CA HIS A 280 15.16 18.59 -13.51
C HIS A 280 14.20 17.45 -13.17
N TRP A 281 12.92 17.76 -12.88
CA TRP A 281 11.90 16.76 -12.53
C TRP A 281 11.58 15.77 -13.63
N SER A 282 11.71 16.21 -14.88
CA SER A 282 11.37 15.41 -16.05
C SER A 282 12.23 14.14 -16.15
N GLN A 283 13.43 14.14 -15.56
CA GLN A 283 14.35 12.99 -15.57
C GLN A 283 14.01 11.90 -14.52
N PHE A 284 13.12 12.18 -13.56
CA PHE A 284 12.97 11.35 -12.36
C PHE A 284 11.60 10.65 -12.23
N LEU A 285 10.52 11.26 -12.71
CA LEU A 285 9.16 10.74 -12.46
C LEU A 285 8.70 9.64 -13.41
N PHE A 286 9.50 9.30 -14.42
CA PHE A 286 9.27 8.15 -15.29
C PHE A 286 9.93 6.92 -14.68
N ALA A 287 9.32 6.39 -13.61
CA ALA A 287 9.76 5.11 -13.06
C ALA A 287 9.26 3.98 -13.97
N GLU A 288 10.19 3.28 -14.62
CA GLU A 288 9.92 2.10 -15.42
C GLU A 288 9.56 0.90 -14.53
N TYR A 289 8.98 -0.14 -15.11
CA TYR A 289 8.88 -1.42 -14.40
C TYR A 289 10.26 -1.98 -14.13
N THR A 290 10.51 -2.38 -12.88
CA THR A 290 11.69 -3.16 -12.52
C THR A 290 11.44 -4.63 -12.89
N GLU A 291 12.50 -5.41 -13.12
CA GLU A 291 12.38 -6.84 -13.43
C GLU A 291 11.63 -7.61 -12.32
N THR A 292 11.78 -7.15 -11.07
CA THR A 292 11.05 -7.67 -9.91
C THR A 292 9.56 -7.36 -9.99
N ASP A 293 9.17 -6.13 -10.35
CA ASP A 293 7.77 -5.76 -10.56
C ASP A 293 7.12 -6.61 -11.67
N ILE A 294 7.82 -6.84 -12.78
CA ILE A 294 7.32 -7.66 -13.90
C ILE A 294 7.06 -9.09 -13.45
N VAL A 295 7.99 -9.68 -12.67
CA VAL A 295 7.87 -11.05 -12.16
C VAL A 295 6.78 -11.18 -11.09
N LEU A 296 6.75 -10.26 -10.11
CA LEU A 296 5.74 -10.22 -9.04
C LEU A 296 4.33 -10.05 -9.59
N ARG A 297 4.21 -9.23 -10.63
CA ARG A 297 2.93 -8.96 -11.29
C ARG A 297 2.52 -10.06 -12.26
N LYS A 298 3.22 -11.19 -12.38
CA LYS A 298 2.95 -12.18 -13.45
C LYS A 298 2.83 -11.48 -14.82
N GLY A 299 3.66 -10.47 -15.09
CA GLY A 299 3.55 -9.60 -16.27
C GLY A 299 3.71 -10.33 -17.62
N ASP A 300 4.13 -11.59 -17.59
CA ASP A 300 4.26 -12.50 -18.73
C ASP A 300 3.11 -13.52 -18.86
N VAL A 301 2.07 -13.45 -18.03
CA VAL A 301 0.88 -14.29 -18.24
C VAL A 301 -0.07 -13.58 -19.18
N ASP A 302 0.04 -13.91 -20.46
CA ASP A 302 -0.80 -13.33 -21.52
C ASP A 302 -2.27 -13.76 -21.38
N GLU A 303 -2.53 -14.96 -20.83
CA GLU A 303 -3.87 -15.54 -20.69
C GLU A 303 -4.03 -16.19 -19.30
N ASP A 304 -4.96 -15.71 -18.47
CA ASP A 304 -5.27 -16.26 -17.14
C ASP A 304 -6.78 -16.31 -16.82
N ASP A 305 -7.65 -15.99 -17.78
CA ASP A 305 -9.10 -15.96 -17.63
C ASP A 305 -9.73 -17.29 -17.20
N GLU A 306 -9.18 -18.42 -17.63
CA GLU A 306 -9.65 -19.76 -17.22
C GLU A 306 -9.16 -20.18 -15.82
N GLU A 307 -8.14 -19.55 -15.26
CA GLU A 307 -7.63 -19.89 -13.92
C GLU A 307 -8.65 -19.48 -12.85
N PRO A 308 -9.01 -20.31 -11.86
CA PRO A 308 -9.90 -19.88 -10.78
C PRO A 308 -9.20 -18.89 -9.83
N ASP A 309 -9.93 -17.90 -9.34
CA ASP A 309 -9.41 -16.93 -8.36
C ASP A 309 -9.06 -17.61 -7.03
N ARG A 310 -7.95 -17.21 -6.40
CA ARG A 310 -7.62 -17.71 -5.06
C ARG A 310 -8.46 -16.98 -4.03
N GLN A 311 -8.83 -17.66 -2.94
CA GLN A 311 -9.60 -17.02 -1.85
C GLN A 311 -8.87 -15.83 -1.21
N GLN A 312 -7.54 -15.77 -1.32
CA GLN A 312 -6.72 -14.65 -0.83
C GLN A 312 -6.80 -13.42 -1.76
N ASP A 313 -7.21 -13.60 -3.02
CA ASP A 313 -7.29 -12.55 -4.04
C ASP A 313 -8.71 -11.94 -4.11
N ILE A 314 -9.62 -12.40 -3.23
CA ILE A 314 -11.01 -11.95 -3.13
C ILE A 314 -11.17 -11.11 -1.86
N SER A 315 -11.21 -9.79 -2.02
CA SER A 315 -11.37 -8.86 -0.90
C SER A 315 -12.72 -9.03 -0.18
N PRO A 316 -12.75 -9.02 1.16
CA PRO A 316 -14.00 -9.02 1.93
C PRO A 316 -14.59 -7.60 1.96
N ARG A 317 -15.73 -7.38 1.29
CA ARG A 317 -16.47 -6.11 1.34
C ARG A 317 -17.74 -6.26 2.17
N PHE A 318 -18.06 -5.23 2.96
CA PHE A 318 -19.27 -5.16 3.79
C PHE A 318 -20.28 -4.20 3.16
N HIS A 319 -21.57 -4.56 3.12
CA HIS A 319 -22.63 -3.71 2.59
C HIS A 319 -22.79 -2.43 3.45
N MET A 320 -22.79 -1.26 2.80
CA MET A 320 -23.07 0.03 3.45
C MET A 320 -24.49 0.51 3.11
N SER A 321 -25.27 0.87 4.15
CA SER A 321 -26.65 1.32 3.98
C SER A 321 -26.73 2.67 3.24
N LEU A 322 -27.62 2.76 2.24
CA LEU A 322 -27.92 3.92 1.38
C LEU A 322 -28.42 5.23 2.07
N VAL A 323 -28.22 5.43 3.37
CA VAL A 323 -28.91 6.49 4.15
C VAL A 323 -28.06 7.75 4.42
N HIS A 324 -26.88 7.95 3.83
CA HIS A 324 -26.20 9.26 3.91
C HIS A 324 -25.75 9.78 2.54
N GLY A 325 -26.43 10.83 2.09
CA GLY A 325 -26.02 11.62 0.94
C GLY A 325 -24.80 12.49 1.24
N ILE A 326 -23.96 12.62 0.22
CA ILE A 326 -22.97 13.68 -0.04
C ILE A 326 -21.95 13.88 1.08
N SER A 327 -20.84 13.13 0.99
CA SER A 327 -19.52 13.59 1.41
C SER A 327 -18.48 13.11 0.39
N ASN A 328 -17.90 14.05 -0.35
CA ASN A 328 -16.76 13.89 -1.26
C ASN A 328 -15.45 13.53 -0.51
N GLU A 329 -15.47 12.53 0.37
CA GLU A 329 -14.31 12.07 1.15
C GLU A 329 -14.17 10.54 1.16
N LEU A 330 -14.62 9.84 0.11
CA LEU A 330 -14.54 8.37 0.01
C LEU A 330 -14.00 7.90 -1.35
N ASP A 331 -12.96 8.55 -1.87
CA ASP A 331 -12.14 8.04 -2.97
C ASP A 331 -10.94 7.21 -2.44
N GLU A 332 -11.17 6.36 -1.44
CA GLU A 332 -10.27 5.24 -1.17
C GLU A 332 -10.97 3.99 -1.70
N ASP A 333 -10.76 3.69 -2.98
CA ASP A 333 -11.19 2.46 -3.63
C ASP A 333 -10.70 1.25 -2.80
N PRO A 334 -11.59 0.47 -2.15
CA PRO A 334 -11.18 -0.74 -1.42
C PRO A 334 -10.75 -1.89 -2.35
N ASP A 335 -10.82 -1.66 -3.67
CA ASP A 335 -10.58 -2.67 -4.71
C ASP A 335 -9.10 -2.70 -5.19
N GLU A 336 -8.21 -1.85 -4.65
CA GLU A 336 -6.76 -1.84 -4.95
C GLU A 336 -5.91 -2.85 -4.14
N ASP A 337 -6.50 -3.73 -3.34
CA ASP A 337 -5.76 -4.40 -2.24
C ASP A 337 -5.10 -5.76 -2.60
N TRP A 338 -4.73 -5.99 -3.88
CA TRP A 338 -3.78 -7.06 -4.25
C TRP A 338 -2.47 -6.54 -4.88
N ASP A 339 -2.35 -5.23 -5.07
CA ASP A 339 -1.11 -4.56 -5.46
C ASP A 339 -0.47 -3.87 -4.23
N LEU A 340 -0.50 -4.60 -3.10
CA LEU A 340 -0.28 -4.18 -1.70
C LEU A 340 1.08 -3.54 -1.38
N ALA A 341 2.05 -3.55 -2.28
CA ALA A 341 3.33 -2.89 -2.04
C ALA A 341 3.28 -1.48 -2.66
N TRP A 342 3.14 -0.47 -1.79
CA TRP A 342 3.50 0.89 -2.15
C TRP A 342 4.95 0.88 -2.67
N ASN A 343 5.13 1.17 -3.96
CA ASN A 343 6.40 1.05 -4.66
C ASN A 343 6.79 2.37 -5.34
N LEU A 344 8.04 2.45 -5.80
CA LEU A 344 8.60 3.67 -6.41
C LEU A 344 7.72 4.15 -7.58
N ARG A 345 7.22 3.23 -8.40
CA ARG A 345 6.36 3.53 -9.55
C ARG A 345 5.05 4.21 -9.15
N LYS A 346 4.29 3.65 -8.21
CA LYS A 346 3.05 4.28 -7.70
C LYS A 346 3.35 5.64 -7.10
N CYS A 347 4.40 5.72 -6.29
CA CYS A 347 4.83 6.96 -5.68
C CYS A 347 5.18 8.05 -6.72
N SER A 348 5.91 7.69 -7.78
CA SER A 348 6.28 8.59 -8.87
C SER A 348 5.07 9.02 -9.69
N ALA A 349 4.14 8.11 -10.01
CA ALA A 349 2.91 8.46 -10.72
C ALA A 349 2.03 9.44 -9.92
N SER A 350 1.83 9.17 -8.62
CA SER A 350 1.10 10.07 -7.73
C SER A 350 1.83 11.41 -7.53
N ALA A 351 3.16 11.42 -7.52
CA ALA A 351 3.94 12.65 -7.41
C ALA A 351 3.79 13.50 -8.66
N LEU A 352 3.82 12.87 -9.83
CA LEU A 352 3.59 13.52 -11.11
C LEU A 352 2.18 14.13 -11.21
N ASP A 353 1.16 13.39 -10.78
CA ASP A 353 -0.22 13.87 -10.73
C ASP A 353 -0.36 15.13 -9.86
N ILE A 354 0.10 15.10 -8.61
CA ILE A 354 0.06 16.26 -7.70
C ILE A 354 0.81 17.47 -8.30
N ILE A 355 1.98 17.25 -8.89
CA ILE A 355 2.79 18.33 -9.48
C ILE A 355 2.10 18.91 -10.71
N SER A 356 1.51 18.06 -11.56
CA SER A 356 0.73 18.50 -12.70
C SER A 356 -0.44 19.40 -12.27
N ASN A 357 -1.10 19.08 -11.16
CA ASN A 357 -2.17 19.89 -10.58
C ASN A 357 -1.69 21.23 -10.00
N ILE A 358 -0.43 21.32 -9.56
CA ILE A 358 0.16 22.57 -9.01
C ILE A 358 0.58 23.54 -10.12
N PHE A 359 1.23 23.03 -11.16
CA PHE A 359 1.88 23.84 -12.20
C PHE A 359 1.09 23.90 -13.52
N GLY A 360 0.18 22.97 -13.75
CA GLY A 360 -0.64 22.89 -14.96
C GLY A 360 0.21 22.85 -16.22
N GLU A 361 -0.07 23.76 -17.14
CA GLU A 361 0.58 23.83 -18.46
C GLU A 361 2.09 24.13 -18.39
N GLU A 362 2.59 24.69 -17.29
CA GLU A 362 4.03 24.97 -17.12
C GLU A 362 4.88 23.69 -17.13
N CYS A 363 4.29 22.54 -16.84
CA CYS A 363 4.96 21.23 -16.92
C CYS A 363 5.14 20.73 -18.35
N LEU A 364 4.24 21.10 -19.27
CA LEU A 364 4.15 20.51 -20.61
C LEU A 364 5.43 20.66 -21.46
N PRO A 365 6.16 21.80 -21.46
CA PRO A 365 7.40 21.92 -22.21
C PRO A 365 8.48 20.90 -21.83
N PHE A 366 8.45 20.41 -20.59
CA PHE A 366 9.41 19.44 -20.07
C PHE A 366 8.93 18.00 -20.24
N LEU A 367 7.61 17.78 -20.19
CA LEU A 367 7.01 16.45 -20.27
C LEU A 367 6.74 15.99 -21.71
N LEU A 368 6.32 16.88 -22.61
CA LEU A 368 5.99 16.51 -23.99
C LEU A 368 7.15 15.88 -24.77
N PRO A 369 8.42 16.34 -24.65
CA PRO A 369 9.53 15.67 -25.31
C PRO A 369 9.70 14.22 -24.84
N ILE A 370 9.58 13.98 -23.53
CA ILE A 370 9.73 12.64 -22.95
C ILE A 370 8.54 11.75 -23.30
N LEU A 371 7.32 12.28 -23.28
CA LEU A 371 6.13 11.56 -23.73
C LEU A 371 6.25 11.15 -25.20
N ASN A 372 6.78 12.01 -26.07
CA ASN A 372 7.01 11.66 -27.48
C ASN A 372 8.06 10.55 -27.66
N GLU A 373 9.09 10.48 -26.80
CA GLU A 373 10.09 9.41 -26.85
C GLU A 373 9.56 8.10 -26.26
N THR A 374 8.77 8.18 -25.19
CA THR A 374 8.27 7.02 -24.44
C THR A 374 7.04 6.39 -25.08
N LEU A 375 6.02 7.19 -25.45
CA LEU A 375 4.75 6.68 -25.97
C LEU A 375 4.93 5.83 -27.22
N PHE A 376 5.87 6.13 -28.10
CA PHE A 376 6.09 5.40 -29.37
C PHE A 376 7.27 4.43 -29.31
N HIS A 377 7.79 4.15 -28.12
CA HIS A 377 8.94 3.27 -27.95
C HIS A 377 8.60 1.82 -28.33
N GLN A 378 9.58 1.10 -28.88
CA GLN A 378 9.39 -0.30 -29.30
C GLN A 378 9.26 -1.25 -28.11
N GLU A 379 9.99 -0.95 -27.03
CA GLU A 379 9.92 -1.71 -25.78
C GLU A 379 8.65 -1.36 -25.02
N TRP A 380 7.86 -2.40 -24.71
CA TRP A 380 6.55 -2.24 -24.08
C TRP A 380 6.65 -1.60 -22.69
N VAL A 381 7.74 -1.84 -21.94
CA VAL A 381 7.93 -1.28 -20.59
C VAL A 381 7.99 0.26 -20.63
N ILE A 382 8.74 0.79 -21.59
CA ILE A 382 8.90 2.24 -21.80
C ILE A 382 7.64 2.84 -22.41
N LYS A 383 6.98 2.13 -23.32
CA LYS A 383 5.67 2.53 -23.86
C LYS A 383 4.63 2.66 -22.75
N GLU A 384 4.55 1.64 -21.89
CA GLU A 384 3.60 1.54 -20.80
C GLU A 384 3.80 2.67 -19.77
N SER A 385 5.06 2.97 -19.40
CA SER A 385 5.37 4.09 -18.49
C SER A 385 4.99 5.45 -19.09
N GLY A 386 5.16 5.62 -20.41
CA GLY A 386 4.68 6.80 -21.13
C GLY A 386 3.15 6.94 -21.09
N VAL A 387 2.41 5.83 -21.26
CA VAL A 387 0.94 5.84 -21.18
C VAL A 387 0.45 6.14 -19.76
N LEU A 388 1.10 5.58 -18.73
CA LEU A 388 0.83 5.92 -17.32
C LEU A 388 1.08 7.40 -17.05
N ALA A 389 2.23 7.94 -17.47
CA ALA A 389 2.58 9.33 -17.26
C ALA A 389 1.59 10.28 -17.93
N LEU A 390 1.13 9.95 -19.15
CA LEU A 390 0.09 10.73 -19.85
C LEU A 390 -1.23 10.77 -19.06
N GLY A 391 -1.63 9.65 -18.46
CA GLY A 391 -2.83 9.60 -17.62
C GLY A 391 -2.65 10.34 -16.30
N ALA A 392 -1.48 10.27 -15.67
CA ALA A 392 -1.19 10.97 -14.42
C ALA A 392 -1.22 12.49 -14.58
N ILE A 393 -0.82 13.03 -15.74
CA ILE A 393 -0.82 14.49 -15.98
C ILE A 393 -2.15 15.00 -16.54
N ALA A 394 -3.08 14.11 -16.84
CA ALA A 394 -4.31 14.43 -17.57
C ALA A 394 -5.14 15.49 -16.83
N GLU A 395 -5.32 15.35 -15.52
CA GLU A 395 -6.14 16.26 -14.72
C GLU A 395 -5.51 17.65 -14.63
N GLY A 396 -4.23 17.74 -14.24
CA GLY A 396 -3.54 19.01 -14.06
C GLY A 396 -3.22 19.75 -15.36
N CYS A 397 -2.88 19.02 -16.43
CA CYS A 397 -2.45 19.61 -17.70
C CYS A 397 -3.53 19.59 -18.81
N MET A 398 -4.79 19.29 -18.49
CA MET A 398 -5.86 19.07 -19.48
C MET A 398 -5.92 20.15 -20.57
N GLN A 399 -5.91 21.43 -20.20
CA GLN A 399 -6.09 22.53 -21.15
C GLN A 399 -5.00 22.59 -22.23
N GLY A 400 -3.74 22.40 -21.84
CA GLY A 400 -2.63 22.34 -22.79
C GLY A 400 -2.55 21.01 -23.57
N LEU A 401 -3.15 19.93 -23.05
CA LEU A 401 -3.23 18.64 -23.74
C LEU A 401 -4.29 18.62 -24.85
N ILE A 402 -5.36 19.43 -24.75
CA ILE A 402 -6.50 19.43 -25.71
C ILE A 402 -6.05 19.50 -27.18
N GLN A 403 -5.00 20.27 -27.49
CA GLN A 403 -4.50 20.40 -28.86
C GLN A 403 -3.86 19.12 -29.41
N HIS A 404 -3.40 18.22 -28.53
CA HIS A 404 -2.74 16.96 -28.86
C HIS A 404 -3.72 15.76 -28.82
N LEU A 405 -4.84 15.88 -28.10
CA LEU A 405 -5.84 14.81 -27.96
C LEU A 405 -6.40 14.25 -29.29
N PRO A 406 -6.59 15.03 -30.38
CA PRO A 406 -7.03 14.48 -31.67
C PRO A 406 -6.09 13.43 -32.26
N GLU A 407 -4.80 13.45 -31.91
CA GLU A 407 -3.80 12.46 -32.32
C GLU A 407 -3.60 11.39 -31.23
N LEU A 408 -3.55 11.80 -29.97
CA LEU A 408 -3.31 10.92 -28.82
C LEU A 408 -4.46 9.93 -28.57
N ILE A 409 -5.73 10.36 -28.66
CA ILE A 409 -6.86 9.47 -28.37
C ILE A 409 -6.96 8.31 -29.38
N PRO A 410 -6.90 8.53 -30.71
CA PRO A 410 -6.82 7.42 -31.66
C PRO A 410 -5.62 6.50 -31.42
N TYR A 411 -4.47 7.08 -31.04
CA TYR A 411 -3.30 6.29 -30.69
C TYR A 411 -3.56 5.38 -29.48
N LEU A 412 -4.07 5.92 -28.38
CA LEU A 412 -4.43 5.14 -27.19
C LEU A 412 -5.50 4.09 -27.51
N ILE A 413 -6.50 4.39 -28.34
CA ILE A 413 -7.49 3.39 -28.78
C ILE A 413 -6.79 2.24 -29.51
N SER A 414 -5.76 2.50 -30.31
CA SER A 414 -4.98 1.42 -30.94
C SER A 414 -4.16 0.58 -29.94
N CYS A 415 -3.69 1.20 -28.84
CA CYS A 415 -2.97 0.52 -27.77
C CYS A 415 -3.86 -0.44 -26.95
N LEU A 416 -5.20 -0.30 -27.01
CA LEU A 416 -6.11 -1.28 -26.42
C LEU A 416 -6.02 -2.66 -27.08
N SER A 417 -5.45 -2.75 -28.28
CA SER A 417 -5.17 -4.01 -28.99
C SER A 417 -3.68 -4.39 -28.98
N ASP A 418 -2.86 -3.82 -28.10
CA ASP A 418 -1.43 -4.16 -27.98
C ASP A 418 -1.25 -5.63 -27.55
N GLU A 419 -0.13 -6.25 -27.95
CA GLU A 419 0.18 -7.64 -27.61
C GLU A 419 0.28 -7.83 -26.09
N LYS A 420 0.80 -6.84 -25.36
CA LYS A 420 1.06 -6.95 -23.93
C LYS A 420 -0.14 -6.54 -23.07
N PRO A 421 -0.67 -7.43 -22.19
CA PRO A 421 -1.81 -7.12 -21.33
C PRO A 421 -1.60 -5.91 -20.42
N LEU A 422 -0.37 -5.71 -19.93
CA LEU A 422 -0.05 -4.55 -19.09
C LEU A 422 -0.23 -3.23 -19.84
N VAL A 423 0.17 -3.15 -21.11
CA VAL A 423 -0.07 -1.99 -21.97
C VAL A 423 -1.58 -1.77 -22.17
N ARG A 424 -2.34 -2.84 -22.45
CA ARG A 424 -3.81 -2.75 -22.59
C ARG A 424 -4.47 -2.22 -21.32
N SER A 425 -4.08 -2.75 -20.15
CA SER A 425 -4.64 -2.37 -18.85
C SER A 425 -4.38 -0.90 -18.49
N ILE A 426 -3.14 -0.41 -18.65
CA ILE A 426 -2.85 1.01 -18.38
C ILE A 426 -3.50 1.92 -19.42
N THR A 427 -3.66 1.46 -20.65
CA THR A 427 -4.37 2.22 -21.69
C THR A 427 -5.84 2.41 -21.34
N CYS A 428 -6.52 1.38 -20.82
CA CYS A 428 -7.89 1.50 -20.29
C CYS A 428 -7.94 2.60 -19.21
N TRP A 429 -7.03 2.56 -18.24
CA TRP A 429 -6.95 3.56 -17.17
C TRP A 429 -6.65 4.97 -17.70
N THR A 430 -5.73 5.13 -18.64
CA THR A 430 -5.40 6.46 -19.19
C THR A 430 -6.55 7.04 -20.00
N LEU A 431 -7.28 6.22 -20.78
CA LEU A 431 -8.46 6.66 -21.53
C LEU A 431 -9.60 7.14 -20.60
N MET A 432 -9.74 6.54 -19.42
CA MET A 432 -10.73 6.94 -18.41
C MET A 432 -10.51 8.38 -17.88
N ARG A 433 -9.34 8.98 -18.12
CA ARG A 433 -9.03 10.36 -17.72
C ARG A 433 -9.48 11.41 -18.73
N PHE A 434 -9.91 11.00 -19.94
CA PHE A 434 -10.37 11.91 -21.00
C PHE A 434 -11.86 11.77 -21.41
N PRO A 435 -12.81 11.28 -20.57
CA PRO A 435 -14.18 10.98 -21.01
C PRO A 435 -14.91 12.24 -21.48
N LYS A 436 -14.79 13.34 -20.71
CA LYS A 436 -15.40 14.64 -21.04
C LYS A 436 -14.94 15.18 -22.39
N TRP A 437 -13.66 15.01 -22.73
CA TRP A 437 -13.16 15.48 -24.02
C TRP A 437 -13.73 14.64 -25.16
N VAL A 438 -13.73 13.30 -25.02
CA VAL A 438 -14.26 12.37 -26.01
C VAL A 438 -15.75 12.60 -26.27
N LEU A 439 -16.54 12.80 -25.23
CA LEU A 439 -17.99 13.01 -25.31
C LEU A 439 -18.38 14.37 -25.91
N ASN A 440 -17.50 15.37 -25.83
CA ASN A 440 -17.72 16.68 -26.44
C ASN A 440 -17.37 16.73 -27.95
N GLN A 441 -16.74 15.68 -28.49
CA GLN A 441 -16.49 15.59 -29.93
C GLN A 441 -17.74 15.12 -30.70
N LEU A 442 -17.69 15.20 -32.03
CA LEU A 442 -18.71 14.61 -32.89
C LEU A 442 -18.79 13.10 -32.57
N HIS A 443 -19.96 12.64 -32.09
CA HIS A 443 -20.14 11.35 -31.41
C HIS A 443 -19.60 10.14 -32.20
N ASP A 444 -19.62 10.19 -33.53
CA ASP A 444 -19.17 9.08 -34.38
C ASP A 444 -17.65 8.97 -34.53
N GLN A 445 -16.88 10.02 -34.18
CA GLN A 445 -15.46 10.07 -34.51
C GLN A 445 -14.57 9.29 -33.54
N TYR A 446 -14.83 9.39 -32.23
CA TYR A 446 -13.98 8.79 -31.19
C TYR A 446 -14.75 7.86 -30.26
N LEU A 447 -15.94 8.26 -29.80
CA LEU A 447 -16.73 7.50 -28.82
C LEU A 447 -17.10 6.11 -29.35
N LYS A 448 -17.54 6.01 -30.61
CA LYS A 448 -17.85 4.72 -31.22
C LYS A 448 -16.66 3.76 -31.21
N SER A 449 -15.51 4.22 -31.68
CA SER A 449 -14.29 3.40 -31.73
C SER A 449 -13.82 3.02 -30.33
N LEU A 450 -13.92 3.95 -29.38
CA LEU A 450 -13.57 3.71 -27.98
C LEU A 450 -14.45 2.61 -27.36
N ILE A 451 -15.77 2.70 -27.53
CA ILE A 451 -16.72 1.68 -27.04
C ILE A 451 -16.42 0.32 -27.70
N GLU A 452 -16.21 0.28 -29.02
CA GLU A 452 -15.94 -0.97 -29.73
C GLU A 452 -14.65 -1.66 -29.24
N GLU A 453 -13.57 -0.93 -29.01
CA GLU A 453 -12.32 -1.50 -28.49
C GLU A 453 -12.41 -1.84 -27.00
N LEU A 454 -13.02 -1.00 -26.16
CA LEU A 454 -13.20 -1.31 -24.73
C LEU A 454 -14.07 -2.56 -24.52
N LEU A 455 -15.11 -2.76 -25.35
CA LEU A 455 -15.93 -3.98 -25.30
C LEU A 455 -15.12 -5.24 -25.64
N LYS A 456 -14.09 -5.14 -26.49
CA LYS A 456 -13.16 -6.26 -26.72
C LYS A 456 -12.28 -6.51 -25.50
N CYS A 457 -11.78 -5.45 -24.84
CA CYS A 457 -10.99 -5.57 -23.61
C CYS A 457 -11.80 -6.16 -22.43
N ILE A 458 -13.12 -5.93 -22.39
CA ILE A 458 -14.02 -6.61 -21.44
C ILE A 458 -14.06 -8.13 -21.70
N LEU A 459 -13.78 -8.59 -22.92
CA LEU A 459 -13.72 -10.02 -23.23
C LEU A 459 -12.28 -10.54 -23.35
N ASP A 460 -11.29 -9.79 -22.86
CA ASP A 460 -9.87 -10.14 -22.93
C ASP A 460 -9.58 -11.50 -22.26
N SER A 461 -8.47 -12.14 -22.63
CA SER A 461 -7.99 -13.38 -22.03
C SER A 461 -7.21 -13.14 -20.74
N ASN A 462 -6.87 -11.89 -20.42
CA ASN A 462 -6.22 -11.50 -19.19
C ASN A 462 -7.19 -10.83 -18.20
N LYS A 463 -7.24 -11.33 -16.97
CA LYS A 463 -8.13 -10.86 -15.89
C LYS A 463 -7.88 -9.41 -15.49
N ARG A 464 -6.65 -8.91 -15.56
CA ARG A 464 -6.37 -7.50 -15.23
C ARG A 464 -6.86 -6.57 -16.30
N VAL A 465 -6.76 -6.96 -17.56
CA VAL A 465 -7.32 -6.18 -18.67
C VAL A 465 -8.84 -6.14 -18.56
N GLN A 466 -9.47 -7.26 -18.22
CA GLN A 466 -10.91 -7.32 -17.94
C GLN A 466 -11.33 -6.33 -16.84
N GLU A 467 -10.62 -6.34 -15.70
CA GLU A 467 -10.91 -5.43 -14.57
C GLU A 467 -10.68 -3.96 -14.96
N ALA A 468 -9.53 -3.63 -15.54
CA ALA A 468 -9.21 -2.27 -15.98
C ALA A 468 -10.20 -1.76 -17.04
N ALA A 469 -10.64 -2.63 -17.96
CA ALA A 469 -11.65 -2.29 -18.95
C ALA A 469 -13.02 -2.05 -18.30
N CYS A 470 -13.42 -2.87 -17.33
CA CYS A 470 -14.66 -2.65 -16.56
C CYS A 470 -14.63 -1.30 -15.83
N SER A 471 -13.55 -0.97 -15.13
CA SER A 471 -13.42 0.33 -14.43
C SER A 471 -13.43 1.52 -15.40
N ALA A 472 -12.71 1.42 -16.52
CA ALA A 472 -12.73 2.47 -17.54
C ALA A 472 -14.12 2.65 -18.16
N PHE A 473 -14.86 1.55 -18.35
CA PHE A 473 -16.22 1.59 -18.86
C PHE A 473 -17.20 2.21 -17.87
N ALA A 474 -17.05 1.92 -16.57
CA ALA A 474 -17.87 2.52 -15.52
C ALA A 474 -17.76 4.06 -15.51
N THR A 475 -16.53 4.59 -15.57
CA THR A 475 -16.30 6.04 -15.67
C THR A 475 -16.89 6.64 -16.95
N LEU A 476 -16.83 5.91 -18.07
CA LEU A 476 -17.47 6.34 -19.31
C LEU A 476 -19.01 6.38 -19.17
N GLU A 477 -19.61 5.41 -18.48
CA GLU A 477 -21.05 5.32 -18.24
C GLU A 477 -21.60 6.48 -17.41
N GLU A 478 -20.87 6.89 -16.38
CA GLU A 478 -21.23 8.04 -15.53
C GLU A 478 -21.27 9.34 -16.34
N GLU A 479 -20.23 9.58 -17.15
CA GLU A 479 -20.08 10.82 -17.90
C GLU A 479 -20.96 10.86 -19.17
N ALA A 480 -21.15 9.73 -19.85
CA ALA A 480 -21.85 9.66 -21.13
C ALA A 480 -23.38 9.64 -20.99
N SER A 481 -23.92 9.09 -19.90
CA SER A 481 -25.37 9.00 -19.63
C SER A 481 -26.17 8.52 -20.86
N THR A 482 -27.07 9.34 -21.42
CA THR A 482 -27.95 8.97 -22.54
C THR A 482 -27.25 8.86 -23.90
N GLN A 483 -26.00 9.32 -24.03
CA GLN A 483 -25.22 9.19 -25.26
C GLN A 483 -24.87 7.73 -25.61
N LEU A 484 -25.00 6.82 -24.63
CA LEU A 484 -24.74 5.39 -24.77
C LEU A 484 -25.91 4.61 -25.39
N VAL A 485 -27.11 5.19 -25.45
CA VAL A 485 -28.33 4.52 -25.93
C VAL A 485 -28.18 3.89 -27.33
N PRO A 486 -27.48 4.50 -28.32
CA PRO A 486 -27.29 3.89 -29.64
C PRO A 486 -26.47 2.58 -29.61
N TYR A 487 -25.60 2.41 -28.62
CA TYR A 487 -24.69 1.27 -28.50
C TYR A 487 -25.21 0.19 -27.54
N LEU A 488 -26.35 0.44 -26.89
CA LEU A 488 -26.87 -0.34 -25.76
C LEU A 488 -27.02 -1.82 -26.05
N GLU A 489 -27.48 -2.19 -27.25
CA GLU A 489 -27.65 -3.59 -27.62
C GLU A 489 -26.30 -4.34 -27.64
N ASN A 490 -25.25 -3.72 -28.18
CA ASN A 490 -23.93 -4.35 -28.28
C ASN A 490 -23.25 -4.47 -26.91
N MET A 491 -23.40 -3.42 -26.08
CA MET A 491 -22.90 -3.42 -24.70
C MET A 491 -23.54 -4.56 -23.89
N LEU A 492 -24.88 -4.64 -23.88
CA LEU A 492 -25.60 -5.67 -23.13
C LEU A 492 -25.22 -7.09 -23.55
N LYS A 493 -25.08 -7.34 -24.87
CA LYS A 493 -24.62 -8.65 -25.37
C LYS A 493 -23.22 -9.00 -24.85
N THR A 494 -22.31 -8.04 -24.87
CA THR A 494 -20.93 -8.22 -24.39
C THR A 494 -20.89 -8.47 -22.88
N PHE A 495 -21.64 -7.68 -22.11
CA PHE A 495 -21.69 -7.77 -20.65
C PHE A 495 -22.24 -9.10 -20.16
N VAL A 496 -23.29 -9.61 -20.81
CA VAL A 496 -23.85 -10.94 -20.52
C VAL A 496 -22.84 -12.05 -20.79
N LEU A 497 -22.07 -11.95 -21.87
CA LEU A 497 -20.99 -12.89 -22.16
C LEU A 497 -19.89 -12.80 -21.09
N ALA A 498 -19.52 -11.58 -20.67
CA ALA A 498 -18.53 -11.35 -19.62
C ALA A 498 -18.96 -11.96 -18.27
N VAL A 499 -20.20 -11.76 -17.83
CA VAL A 499 -20.74 -12.38 -16.59
C VAL A 499 -20.62 -13.91 -16.60
N SER A 500 -20.70 -14.53 -17.79
CA SER A 500 -20.57 -15.97 -17.96
C SER A 500 -19.12 -16.44 -18.02
N LYS A 501 -18.23 -15.64 -18.63
CA LYS A 501 -16.80 -15.90 -18.80
C LYS A 501 -15.99 -15.65 -17.52
N TYR A 502 -16.35 -14.61 -16.76
CA TYR A 502 -15.55 -14.09 -15.66
C TYR A 502 -15.52 -15.01 -14.43
N GLN A 503 -14.34 -15.04 -13.82
CA GLN A 503 -14.09 -15.60 -12.51
C GLN A 503 -14.70 -14.72 -11.40
N GLN A 504 -14.62 -15.18 -10.16
CA GLN A 504 -15.38 -14.60 -9.05
C GLN A 504 -15.13 -13.10 -8.84
N ARG A 505 -13.86 -12.66 -8.89
CA ARG A 505 -13.49 -11.26 -8.69
C ARG A 505 -14.09 -10.36 -9.78
N ASN A 506 -13.68 -10.57 -11.04
CA ASN A 506 -14.11 -9.71 -12.15
C ASN A 506 -15.62 -9.76 -12.37
N ARG A 507 -16.27 -10.88 -12.04
CA ARG A 507 -17.73 -10.99 -12.12
C ARG A 507 -18.44 -10.03 -11.17
N ARG A 508 -17.87 -9.75 -9.99
CA ARG A 508 -18.42 -8.74 -9.07
C ARG A 508 -18.34 -7.35 -9.69
N THR A 509 -17.18 -6.96 -10.20
CA THR A 509 -16.98 -5.70 -10.94
C THR A 509 -17.94 -5.58 -12.12
N MET A 510 -18.18 -6.67 -12.85
CA MET A 510 -19.11 -6.69 -13.97
C MET A 510 -20.57 -6.45 -13.54
N TYR A 511 -20.99 -6.92 -12.37
CA TYR A 511 -22.32 -6.61 -11.83
C TYR A 511 -22.47 -5.11 -11.54
N ASP A 512 -21.42 -4.47 -11.03
CA ASP A 512 -21.42 -3.03 -10.76
C ASP A 512 -21.52 -2.22 -12.06
N VAL A 513 -20.75 -2.59 -13.10
CA VAL A 513 -20.83 -1.98 -14.44
C VAL A 513 -22.22 -2.13 -15.04
N VAL A 514 -22.81 -3.33 -15.01
CA VAL A 514 -24.20 -3.53 -15.51
C VAL A 514 -25.21 -2.67 -14.74
N GLY A 515 -25.04 -2.58 -13.42
CA GLY A 515 -25.89 -1.76 -12.56
C GLY A 515 -25.78 -0.27 -12.87
N LEU A 516 -24.56 0.22 -13.09
CA LEU A 516 -24.26 1.60 -13.45
C LEU A 516 -24.81 1.95 -14.84
N LEU A 517 -24.64 1.08 -15.83
CA LEU A 517 -25.27 1.23 -17.14
C LEU A 517 -26.78 1.43 -17.02
N ALA A 518 -27.44 0.63 -16.18
CA ALA A 518 -28.88 0.72 -15.97
C ALA A 518 -29.29 2.07 -15.36
N GLU A 519 -28.50 2.59 -14.43
CA GLU A 519 -28.69 3.92 -13.84
C GLU A 519 -28.47 5.04 -14.88
N SER A 520 -27.39 4.97 -15.66
CA SER A 520 -27.02 5.98 -16.67
C SER A 520 -28.03 6.09 -17.82
N VAL A 521 -28.55 4.97 -18.35
CA VAL A 521 -29.52 4.99 -19.47
C VAL A 521 -30.98 5.09 -19.00
N GLY A 522 -31.25 4.70 -17.75
CA GLY A 522 -32.57 4.69 -17.13
C GLY A 522 -33.64 3.96 -17.96
N HIS A 523 -34.77 4.62 -18.19
CA HIS A 523 -35.93 4.05 -18.89
C HIS A 523 -35.66 3.60 -20.34
N HIS A 524 -34.54 3.99 -20.96
CA HIS A 524 -34.18 3.51 -22.30
C HIS A 524 -33.84 2.01 -22.32
N MET A 525 -33.47 1.45 -21.16
CA MET A 525 -33.27 0.01 -20.98
C MET A 525 -34.59 -0.78 -20.98
N ASN A 526 -35.72 -0.11 -20.74
CA ASN A 526 -37.05 -0.72 -20.71
C ASN A 526 -37.59 -1.01 -22.13
N LYS A 527 -36.92 -1.90 -22.85
CA LYS A 527 -37.39 -2.47 -24.13
C LYS A 527 -37.32 -3.99 -24.06
N PRO A 528 -38.31 -4.72 -24.60
CA PRO A 528 -38.32 -6.19 -24.56
C PRO A 528 -37.01 -6.82 -25.06
N GLN A 529 -36.47 -6.30 -26.17
CA GLN A 529 -35.21 -6.75 -26.75
C GLN A 529 -34.01 -6.72 -25.79
N TYR A 530 -33.95 -5.76 -24.86
CA TYR A 530 -32.85 -5.64 -23.90
C TYR A 530 -33.08 -6.49 -22.66
N ILE A 531 -34.34 -6.57 -22.21
CA ILE A 531 -34.75 -7.41 -21.08
C ILE A 531 -34.50 -8.88 -21.39
N ASP A 532 -34.83 -9.32 -22.60
CA ASP A 532 -34.64 -10.71 -23.05
C ASP A 532 -33.16 -11.11 -23.14
N ILE A 533 -32.25 -10.13 -23.32
CA ILE A 533 -30.80 -10.36 -23.30
C ILE A 533 -30.27 -10.41 -21.86
N LEU A 534 -30.67 -9.44 -21.03
CA LEU A 534 -30.05 -9.19 -19.72
C LEU A 534 -30.58 -10.09 -18.60
N MET A 535 -31.89 -10.28 -18.51
CA MET A 535 -32.52 -10.89 -17.34
C MET A 535 -32.27 -12.40 -17.21
N PRO A 536 -32.34 -13.23 -18.27
CA PRO A 536 -32.18 -14.68 -18.10
C PRO A 536 -30.82 -15.08 -17.49
N PRO A 537 -29.67 -14.58 -17.96
CA PRO A 537 -28.35 -14.91 -17.37
C PRO A 537 -28.22 -14.49 -15.90
N LEU A 538 -28.74 -13.30 -15.55
CA LEU A 538 -28.68 -12.80 -14.17
C LEU A 538 -29.58 -13.64 -13.25
N MET A 539 -30.77 -14.04 -13.71
CA MET A 539 -31.67 -14.87 -12.93
C MET A 539 -31.17 -16.32 -12.80
N ASP A 540 -30.49 -16.85 -13.82
CA ASP A 540 -29.83 -18.15 -13.72
C ASP A 540 -28.74 -18.14 -12.64
N LYS A 541 -27.92 -17.08 -12.59
CA LYS A 541 -26.96 -16.87 -11.50
C LYS A 541 -27.65 -16.68 -10.15
N TRP A 542 -28.70 -15.86 -10.09
CA TRP A 542 -29.49 -15.62 -8.86
C TRP A 542 -29.98 -16.91 -8.21
N ASN A 543 -30.42 -17.87 -9.02
CA ASN A 543 -30.91 -19.17 -8.55
C ASN A 543 -29.78 -20.11 -8.12
N LEU A 544 -28.55 -19.92 -8.61
CA LEU A 544 -27.37 -20.73 -8.28
C LEU A 544 -26.64 -20.24 -7.02
N VAL A 545 -26.62 -18.92 -6.77
CA VAL A 545 -25.92 -18.33 -5.63
C VAL A 545 -26.61 -18.75 -4.32
N LYS A 546 -25.83 -19.23 -3.35
CA LYS A 546 -26.32 -19.58 -2.01
C LYS A 546 -26.51 -18.32 -1.16
N ASP A 547 -27.38 -18.44 -0.17
CA ASP A 547 -27.73 -17.33 0.73
C ASP A 547 -26.49 -16.81 1.52
N ASP A 548 -25.55 -17.69 1.87
CA ASP A 548 -24.35 -17.32 2.64
C ASP A 548 -23.18 -16.76 1.79
N ASP A 549 -23.36 -16.58 0.47
CA ASP A 549 -22.30 -16.16 -0.44
C ASP A 549 -22.19 -14.63 -0.52
N ALA A 550 -20.98 -14.08 -0.40
CA ALA A 550 -20.72 -12.66 -0.55
C ALA A 550 -21.07 -12.14 -1.96
N ASP A 551 -21.04 -13.00 -2.98
CA ASP A 551 -21.46 -12.66 -4.35
C ASP A 551 -22.93 -12.21 -4.43
N LEU A 552 -23.77 -12.61 -3.46
CA LEU A 552 -25.19 -12.23 -3.43
C LEU A 552 -25.39 -10.72 -3.28
N ILE A 553 -24.52 -10.03 -2.53
CA ILE A 553 -24.62 -8.59 -2.28
C ILE A 553 -24.46 -7.81 -3.59
N TYR A 554 -23.42 -8.11 -4.37
CA TYR A 554 -23.17 -7.47 -5.67
C TYR A 554 -24.31 -7.71 -6.66
N LEU A 555 -24.81 -8.95 -6.72
CA LEU A 555 -25.92 -9.27 -7.62
C LEU A 555 -27.23 -8.59 -7.18
N LEU A 556 -27.46 -8.45 -5.87
CA LEU A 556 -28.59 -7.71 -5.31
C LEU A 556 -28.53 -6.22 -5.67
N GLU A 557 -27.37 -5.58 -5.48
CA GLU A 557 -27.16 -4.17 -5.81
C GLU A 557 -27.36 -3.91 -7.31
N CYS A 558 -26.82 -4.78 -8.16
CA CYS A 558 -27.04 -4.76 -9.61
C CYS A 558 -28.54 -4.88 -9.96
N LEU A 559 -29.24 -5.90 -9.42
CA LEU A 559 -30.67 -6.11 -9.67
C LEU A 559 -31.53 -4.95 -9.15
N SER A 560 -31.13 -4.30 -8.06
CA SER A 560 -31.81 -3.12 -7.52
C SER A 560 -31.76 -1.93 -8.51
N ARG A 561 -30.58 -1.66 -9.08
CA ARG A 561 -30.41 -0.62 -10.11
C ARG A 561 -31.17 -0.95 -11.39
N ILE A 562 -31.10 -2.21 -11.85
CA ILE A 562 -31.87 -2.68 -13.02
C ILE A 562 -33.38 -2.58 -12.79
N ALA A 563 -33.89 -2.97 -11.61
CA ALA A 563 -35.31 -2.90 -11.30
C ALA A 563 -35.83 -1.45 -11.36
N THR A 564 -35.02 -0.49 -10.92
CA THR A 564 -35.32 0.94 -11.00
C THR A 564 -35.40 1.42 -12.46
N ALA A 565 -34.51 0.95 -13.33
CA ALA A 565 -34.50 1.27 -14.75
C ALA A 565 -35.67 0.61 -15.54
N LEU A 566 -36.01 -0.63 -15.22
CA LEU A 566 -37.06 -1.41 -15.91
C LEU A 566 -38.48 -1.11 -15.42
N GLN A 567 -38.64 -0.58 -14.21
CA GLN A 567 -39.93 -0.22 -13.62
C GLN A 567 -40.95 -1.36 -13.70
N SER A 568 -42.10 -1.15 -14.34
CA SER A 568 -43.17 -2.15 -14.48
C SER A 568 -42.74 -3.40 -15.23
N SER A 569 -41.73 -3.34 -16.10
CA SER A 569 -41.27 -4.49 -16.86
C SER A 569 -40.46 -5.48 -16.02
N PHE A 570 -40.09 -5.11 -14.78
CA PHE A 570 -39.46 -6.02 -13.81
C PHE A 570 -40.47 -6.94 -13.09
N LEU A 571 -41.78 -6.73 -13.27
CA LEU A 571 -42.84 -7.52 -12.62
C LEU A 571 -42.67 -9.06 -12.73
N PRO A 572 -42.21 -9.65 -13.85
CA PRO A 572 -42.04 -11.10 -13.93
C PRO A 572 -41.00 -11.68 -12.97
N TYR A 573 -40.04 -10.86 -12.54
CA TYR A 573 -38.88 -11.27 -11.74
C TYR A 573 -38.99 -10.88 -10.27
N CYS A 574 -39.88 -9.94 -9.95
CA CYS A 574 -39.94 -9.30 -8.64
C CYS A 574 -40.24 -10.27 -7.48
N ASP A 575 -41.10 -11.28 -7.66
CA ASP A 575 -41.47 -12.22 -6.58
C ASP A 575 -40.25 -13.06 -6.12
N SER A 576 -39.41 -13.50 -7.05
CA SER A 576 -38.19 -14.26 -6.73
C SER A 576 -37.17 -13.39 -5.98
N VAL A 577 -36.92 -12.18 -6.49
CA VAL A 577 -35.95 -11.26 -5.90
C VAL A 577 -36.42 -10.76 -4.53
N TYR A 578 -37.70 -10.43 -4.39
CA TYR A 578 -38.29 -9.94 -3.14
C TYR A 578 -38.21 -10.98 -2.02
N ARG A 579 -38.56 -12.24 -2.31
CA ARG A 579 -38.54 -13.31 -1.29
C ARG A 579 -37.15 -13.54 -0.72
N LYS A 580 -36.14 -13.63 -1.59
CA LYS A 580 -34.76 -13.88 -1.17
C LYS A 580 -34.10 -12.63 -0.57
N GLY A 581 -34.43 -11.43 -1.06
CA GLY A 581 -33.95 -10.16 -0.50
C GLY A 581 -34.42 -9.87 0.93
N ILE A 582 -35.62 -10.32 1.33
CA ILE A 582 -36.12 -10.13 2.71
C ILE A 582 -35.30 -10.90 3.75
N PHE A 583 -34.74 -12.05 3.42
CA PHE A 583 -34.01 -12.88 4.39
C PHE A 583 -32.60 -12.37 4.73
N HIS A 584 -32.10 -11.38 3.97
CA HIS A 584 -30.75 -10.83 4.13
C HIS A 584 -30.70 -9.40 4.67
N TYR A 585 -31.85 -8.84 5.06
CA TYR A 585 -31.97 -7.53 5.72
C TYR A 585 -32.13 -7.64 7.24
#